data_AF-R5VT15-F1
#
_entry.id   AF-R5VT15-F1
#
_cell.length_a   1.000
_cell.length_b   1.000
_cell.length_c   1.000
_cell.angle_alpha   90.00
_cell.angle_beta   90.00
_cell.angle_gamma   90.00
#
_symmetry.space_group_name_H-M   'P 1'
#
loop_
_entity.id
_entity.type
_entity.pdbx_description
1 polymer ?
#
loop_
_entity_poly.entity_id
_entity_poly.type
_entity_poly.pdbx_seq_one_letter_code
_entity_poly.pdbx_strand_id
1 'polypeptide(L)'
;MTKFSYRILPFSQRLFLSVIFLFLGYAVCFMLFQYKREKAYKIELLNTQLQNYNNQLCDFLADHHGVNSDSMQSYVTTHMMPNLRVTLIEPSGKVVYDNTNANWKSFANHSLRKEVQDALMYGSGYSISRQSESIQGEEYFYSARYYPPYRIIIRSALPYNLSLAEHLQADSGYLWFALIICLVLIFIFYRFTRKLGKSITKLQQFAMKADRNEPIDMDILQTFPKNELGEISQHIIKIYKRLHRAKEALYIEREKLISHLQTSHEGLGVFTKERQEILVNNLFTQYINNISDRNLRSTNEIFDIPELQPIIEFLNRNEGNFSKEEKRYAMHLNKNARSFTVECIIFQDMSFEISINDITQEEEQARLKRQLTQNIAHELKTPVSSIQGYLETIISNPNIPQENVRVFLERSYAQSNRLTFLLRDISVLTRMDEAPELVEKEQVNLSKIVENILNEVALGLEEKHITVVNKLPSEVILTGSSSLLYSIFRNLTDNAIAYAGNDIQITINCFREDEKFYYFSFSDTGVGVPEEHLNRLFERFYRVDKGRSRKLGGTGLGLAIVKNAVLFHGGTIFAKNMPKGGLEFVFTLKKDI
;
A
#
# COMPACT_ATOMS: atom_id res chain seq x y z
N MET A 1 27.79 -3.04 -8.80
CA MET A 1 29.19 -3.50 -8.60
C MET A 1 29.38 -3.86 -7.13
N THR A 2 29.34 -5.14 -6.78
CA THR A 2 29.54 -5.62 -5.39
C THR A 2 30.70 -6.61 -5.37
N LYS A 3 31.86 -6.17 -4.85
CA LYS A 3 32.98 -7.05 -4.50
C LYS A 3 32.56 -7.92 -3.31
N PHE A 4 31.91 -9.05 -3.59
CA PHE A 4 31.81 -10.14 -2.63
C PHE A 4 33.17 -10.83 -2.56
N SER A 5 34.03 -10.33 -1.68
CA SER A 5 35.18 -11.09 -1.21
C SER A 5 34.65 -12.38 -0.58
N TYR A 6 34.94 -13.51 -1.22
CA TYR A 6 34.76 -14.84 -0.65
C TYR A 6 35.55 -14.90 0.66
N ARG A 7 34.88 -14.67 1.78
CA ARG A 7 35.45 -14.92 3.10
C ARG A 7 35.40 -16.43 3.30
N ILE A 8 36.54 -17.08 3.13
CA ILE A 8 36.76 -18.54 3.17
C ILE A 8 36.21 -19.18 4.46
N LEU A 9 36.07 -18.41 5.54
CA LEU A 9 35.57 -18.88 6.84
C LEU A 9 34.27 -18.16 7.27
N PRO A 10 33.21 -18.91 7.62
CA PRO A 10 32.01 -18.42 8.28
C PRO A 10 32.31 -17.51 9.48
N PHE A 11 31.43 -16.55 9.76
CA PHE A 11 31.60 -15.58 10.86
C PHE A 11 31.84 -16.28 12.22
N SER A 12 31.10 -17.36 12.52
CA SER A 12 31.32 -18.17 13.72
C SER A 12 32.73 -18.74 13.80
N GLN A 13 33.27 -19.26 12.70
CA GLN A 13 34.60 -19.88 12.71
C GLN A 13 35.68 -18.83 12.92
N ARG A 14 35.53 -17.64 12.34
CA ARG A 14 36.48 -16.54 12.53
C ARG A 14 36.47 -16.03 13.96
N LEU A 15 35.28 -15.80 14.52
CA LEU A 15 35.13 -15.37 15.91
C LEU A 15 35.70 -16.43 16.88
N PHE A 16 35.46 -17.71 16.59
CA PHE A 16 35.99 -18.81 17.39
C PHE A 16 37.52 -18.85 17.34
N LEU A 17 38.12 -18.77 16.14
CA LEU A 17 39.56 -18.77 15.97
C LEU A 17 40.23 -17.57 16.66
N SER A 18 39.64 -16.38 16.59
CA SER A 18 40.17 -15.21 17.28
C SER A 18 40.15 -15.37 18.80
N VAL A 19 39.04 -15.84 19.37
CA VAL A 19 38.91 -16.05 20.82
C VAL A 19 39.81 -17.19 21.29
N ILE A 20 39.90 -18.29 20.53
CA ILE A 20 40.69 -19.45 20.94
C ILE A 20 42.19 -19.20 20.86
N PHE A 21 42.65 -18.41 19.89
CA PHE A 21 44.06 -18.04 19.79
C PHE A 21 44.51 -17.22 20.99
N LEU A 22 43.71 -16.23 21.39
CA LEU A 22 43.97 -15.42 22.58
C LEU A 22 43.94 -16.29 23.86
N PHE A 23 42.99 -17.21 23.97
CA PHE A 23 42.88 -18.13 25.09
C PHE A 23 44.05 -19.12 25.18
N LEU A 24 44.47 -19.70 24.06
CA LEU A 24 45.64 -20.60 24.00
C LEU A 24 46.93 -19.85 24.35
N GLY A 25 47.10 -18.63 23.85
CA GLY A 25 48.23 -17.77 24.22
C GLY A 25 48.29 -17.53 25.73
N TYR A 26 47.15 -17.18 26.34
CA TYR A 26 47.06 -17.02 27.80
C TYR A 26 47.36 -18.33 28.54
N ALA A 27 46.80 -19.46 28.11
CA ALA A 27 47.01 -20.76 28.73
C ALA A 27 48.48 -21.19 28.70
N VAL A 28 49.18 -21.00 27.57
CA VAL A 28 50.61 -21.28 27.44
C VAL A 28 51.43 -20.41 28.37
N CYS A 29 51.19 -19.10 28.39
CA CYS A 29 51.87 -18.17 29.31
C CYS A 29 51.66 -18.56 30.78
N PHE A 30 50.43 -18.92 31.14
CA PHE A 30 50.08 -19.35 32.49
C PHE A 30 50.77 -20.68 32.87
N MET A 31 50.79 -21.67 31.96
CA MET A 31 51.48 -22.94 32.19
C MET A 31 52.99 -22.76 32.38
N LEU A 32 53.62 -21.90 31.58
CA LEU A 32 55.04 -21.57 31.71
C LEU A 32 55.36 -20.85 33.02
N PHE A 33 54.50 -19.90 33.41
CA PHE A 33 54.62 -19.21 34.71
C PHE A 33 54.49 -20.20 35.87
N GLN A 34 53.49 -21.09 35.82
CA GLN A 34 53.25 -22.09 36.85
C GLN A 34 54.42 -23.07 36.97
N TYR A 35 54.96 -23.53 35.84
CA TYR A 35 56.13 -24.41 35.81
C TYR A 35 57.35 -23.77 36.50
N LYS A 36 57.63 -22.51 36.18
CA LYS A 36 58.73 -21.77 36.81
C LYS A 36 58.51 -21.60 38.31
N ARG A 37 57.28 -21.28 38.72
CA ARG A 37 56.90 -21.10 40.13
C ARG A 37 57.05 -22.39 40.93
N GLU A 38 56.56 -23.51 40.40
CA GLU A 38 56.63 -24.81 41.06
C GLU A 38 58.08 -25.28 41.24
N LYS A 39 58.90 -25.14 40.18
CA LYS A 39 60.32 -25.46 40.24
C LYS A 39 61.05 -24.61 41.30
N ALA A 40 60.77 -23.30 41.35
CA ALA A 40 61.36 -22.41 42.35
C ALA A 40 60.95 -22.80 43.77
N TYR A 41 59.67 -23.13 43.99
CA TYR A 41 59.16 -23.58 45.28
C TYR A 41 59.86 -24.86 45.76
N LYS A 42 60.03 -25.87 44.90
CA LYS A 42 60.75 -27.11 45.25
C LYS A 42 62.21 -26.89 45.61
N ILE A 43 62.90 -26.01 44.88
CA ILE A 43 64.28 -25.59 45.18
C ILE A 43 64.36 -24.95 46.57
N GLU A 44 63.45 -24.04 46.88
CA GLU A 44 63.40 -23.33 48.16
C GLU A 44 63.05 -24.27 49.32
N LEU A 45 62.15 -25.23 49.09
CA LEU A 45 61.81 -26.28 50.05
C LEU A 45 63.05 -27.13 50.39
N LEU A 46 63.79 -27.59 49.37
CA LEU A 46 65.02 -28.36 49.58
C LEU A 46 66.09 -27.53 50.31
N ASN A 47 66.28 -26.26 49.92
CA ASN A 47 67.19 -25.37 50.63
C ASN A 47 66.80 -25.28 52.12
N THR A 48 65.53 -25.05 52.42
CA THR A 48 65.02 -24.95 53.80
C THR A 48 65.27 -26.23 54.60
N GLN A 49 65.07 -27.41 53.99
CA GLN A 49 65.37 -28.69 54.63
C GLN A 49 66.85 -28.82 54.98
N LEU A 50 67.75 -28.46 54.05
CA LEU A 50 69.19 -28.47 54.28
C LEU A 50 69.65 -27.42 55.29
N GLN A 51 69.01 -26.25 55.32
CA GLN A 51 69.26 -25.21 56.30
C GLN A 51 68.82 -25.65 57.72
N ASN A 52 67.68 -26.33 57.83
CA ASN A 52 67.23 -26.92 59.08
C ASN A 52 68.21 -27.99 59.58
N TYR A 53 68.72 -28.83 58.68
CA TYR A 53 69.78 -29.77 59.01
C TYR A 53 71.05 -29.05 59.51
N ASN A 54 71.48 -27.99 58.82
CA ASN A 54 72.65 -27.20 59.24
C ASN A 54 72.45 -26.62 60.65
N ASN A 55 71.24 -26.15 60.97
CA ASN A 55 70.92 -25.63 62.31
C ASN A 55 71.03 -26.72 63.36
N GLN A 56 70.42 -27.88 63.13
CA GLN A 56 70.49 -29.02 64.06
C GLN A 56 71.93 -29.50 64.28
N LEU A 57 72.75 -29.47 63.22
CA LEU A 57 74.16 -29.82 63.32
C LEU A 57 74.96 -28.77 64.11
N CYS A 58 74.61 -27.49 63.98
CA CYS A 58 75.23 -26.43 64.77
C CYS A 58 74.93 -26.61 66.27
N ASP A 59 73.69 -26.95 66.61
CA ASP A 59 73.28 -27.21 68.00
C ASP A 59 74.05 -28.42 68.56
N PHE A 60 74.18 -29.50 67.78
CA PHE A 60 74.99 -30.65 68.16
C PHE A 60 76.47 -30.32 68.41
N LEU A 61 77.06 -29.48 67.55
CA LEU A 61 78.44 -29.00 67.68
C LEU A 61 78.66 -28.15 68.93
N ALA A 62 77.65 -27.37 69.33
CA ALA A 62 77.68 -26.57 70.54
C ALA A 62 77.73 -27.47 71.80
N ASP A 63 76.92 -28.54 71.82
CA ASP A 63 76.82 -29.47 72.94
C ASP A 63 78.06 -30.36 73.13
N HIS A 64 78.81 -30.65 72.06
CA HIS A 64 79.96 -31.59 72.08
C HIS A 64 81.34 -30.91 72.05
N HIS A 65 81.39 -29.59 72.31
CA HIS A 65 82.62 -28.79 72.41
C HIS A 65 83.57 -28.89 71.20
N GLY A 66 83.04 -28.73 70.00
CA GLY A 66 83.84 -28.49 68.79
C GLY A 66 83.86 -29.64 67.78
N VAL A 67 84.77 -29.53 66.80
CA VAL A 67 84.80 -30.42 65.62
C VAL A 67 85.64 -31.66 65.91
N ASN A 68 84.99 -32.75 66.34
CA ASN A 68 85.58 -34.09 66.37
C ASN A 68 85.14 -34.90 65.13
N SER A 69 86.10 -35.43 64.37
CA SER A 69 85.82 -36.16 63.12
C SER A 69 84.94 -37.40 63.35
N ASP A 70 85.14 -38.13 64.45
CA ASP A 70 84.38 -39.36 64.74
C ASP A 70 82.93 -39.06 65.15
N SER A 71 82.74 -38.05 66.01
CA SER A 71 81.40 -37.58 66.43
C SER A 71 80.61 -36.99 65.27
N MET A 72 81.28 -36.26 64.37
CA MET A 72 80.67 -35.68 63.17
C MET A 72 80.27 -36.76 62.16
N GLN A 73 81.13 -37.76 61.94
CA GLN A 73 80.79 -38.88 61.06
C GLN A 73 79.62 -39.68 61.62
N SER A 74 79.57 -39.89 62.94
CA SER A 74 78.43 -40.52 63.63
C SER A 74 77.14 -39.71 63.50
N TYR A 75 77.19 -38.38 63.67
CA TYR A 75 76.01 -37.52 63.52
C TYR A 75 75.45 -37.56 62.10
N VAL A 76 76.31 -37.46 61.08
CA VAL A 76 75.90 -37.47 59.68
C VAL A 76 75.36 -38.84 59.26
N THR A 77 75.94 -39.94 59.75
CA THR A 77 75.44 -41.30 59.43
C THR A 77 74.15 -41.66 60.16
N THR A 78 73.91 -41.09 61.34
CA THR A 78 72.69 -41.34 62.12
C THR A 78 71.51 -40.48 61.65
N HIS A 79 71.76 -39.31 61.05
CA HIS A 79 70.68 -38.43 60.55
C HIS A 79 70.24 -38.76 59.12
N MET A 80 68.92 -38.78 58.92
CA MET A 80 68.20 -39.39 57.79
C MET A 80 68.25 -38.63 56.44
N MET A 81 69.43 -38.29 55.92
CA MET A 81 69.56 -37.86 54.52
C MET A 81 70.66 -38.65 53.80
N PRO A 82 70.31 -39.63 52.94
CA PRO A 82 71.30 -40.43 52.23
C PRO A 82 72.12 -39.57 51.28
N ASN A 83 73.43 -39.83 51.21
CA ASN A 83 74.40 -39.10 50.38
C ASN A 83 74.55 -37.61 50.72
N LEU A 84 74.14 -37.19 51.93
CA LEU A 84 74.38 -35.84 52.39
C LEU A 84 75.87 -35.62 52.64
N ARG A 85 76.46 -34.68 51.90
CA ARG A 85 77.80 -34.17 52.15
C ARG A 85 77.74 -32.96 53.04
N VAL A 86 78.56 -32.93 54.07
CA VAL A 86 78.66 -31.82 55.01
C VAL A 86 80.11 -31.35 55.04
N THR A 87 80.30 -30.06 54.85
CA THR A 87 81.59 -29.38 54.92
C THR A 87 81.49 -28.26 55.95
N LEU A 88 82.43 -28.21 56.89
CA LEU A 88 82.58 -27.08 57.80
C LEU A 88 83.68 -26.15 57.26
N ILE A 89 83.38 -24.85 57.24
CA ILE A 89 84.23 -23.84 56.61
C ILE A 89 84.38 -22.66 57.57
N GLU A 90 85.61 -22.16 57.74
CA GLU A 90 85.87 -20.91 58.46
C GLU A 90 85.43 -19.68 57.63
N PRO A 91 85.27 -18.49 58.23
CA PRO A 91 84.90 -17.27 57.51
C PRO A 91 85.97 -16.84 56.50
N SER A 92 87.22 -17.31 56.68
CA SER A 92 88.33 -17.16 55.73
C SER A 92 88.17 -18.01 54.46
N GLY A 93 87.16 -18.89 54.43
CA GLY A 93 86.92 -19.88 53.37
C GLY A 93 87.75 -21.16 53.51
N LYS A 94 88.57 -21.30 54.55
CA LYS A 94 89.33 -22.53 54.82
C LYS A 94 88.40 -23.66 55.28
N VAL A 95 88.52 -24.84 54.68
CA VAL A 95 87.79 -26.04 55.09
C VAL A 95 88.42 -26.63 56.34
N VAL A 96 87.60 -26.93 57.35
CA VAL A 96 88.04 -27.54 58.62
C VAL A 96 87.52 -28.96 58.81
N TYR A 97 86.53 -29.38 58.02
CA TYR A 97 86.00 -30.74 58.01
C TYR A 97 85.20 -31.01 56.73
N ASP A 98 85.25 -32.25 56.23
CA ASP A 98 84.35 -32.78 55.21
C ASP A 98 84.08 -34.26 55.51
N ASN A 99 82.81 -34.67 55.50
CA ASN A 99 82.41 -36.06 55.81
C ASN A 99 82.62 -37.05 54.65
N THR A 100 82.83 -36.56 53.43
CA THR A 100 82.90 -37.41 52.22
C THR A 100 84.35 -37.69 51.84
N ASN A 101 85.28 -36.77 52.13
CA ASN A 101 86.69 -36.92 51.80
C ASN A 101 87.60 -36.61 53.01
N ALA A 102 88.34 -37.62 53.46
CA ALA A 102 89.27 -37.50 54.59
C ALA A 102 90.47 -36.56 54.30
N ASN A 103 90.77 -36.27 53.04
CA ASN A 103 91.85 -35.37 52.63
C ASN A 103 91.37 -33.93 52.37
N TRP A 104 90.38 -33.45 53.14
CA TRP A 104 89.84 -32.09 53.01
C TRP A 104 90.86 -30.98 53.25
N LYS A 105 92.00 -31.27 53.91
CA LYS A 105 93.12 -30.33 54.08
C LYS A 105 93.74 -29.89 52.75
N SER A 106 93.56 -30.68 51.69
CA SER A 106 94.02 -30.37 50.33
C SER A 106 93.02 -29.57 49.51
N PHE A 107 91.83 -29.27 50.06
CA PHE A 107 90.80 -28.53 49.34
C PHE A 107 91.23 -27.07 49.15
N ALA A 108 90.98 -26.53 47.95
CA ALA A 108 91.11 -25.11 47.67
C ALA A 108 90.21 -24.29 48.60
N ASN A 109 90.56 -23.02 48.80
CA ASN A 109 89.79 -22.12 49.64
C ASN A 109 88.37 -21.90 49.05
N HIS A 110 87.34 -22.01 49.89
CA HIS A 110 85.93 -21.90 49.51
C HIS A 110 85.36 -20.46 49.57
N SER A 111 86.17 -19.43 49.84
CA SER A 111 85.71 -18.03 50.00
C SER A 111 85.06 -17.44 48.75
N LEU A 112 85.44 -17.90 47.56
CA LEU A 112 84.86 -17.46 46.27
C LEU A 112 83.59 -18.22 45.88
N ARG A 113 83.11 -19.15 46.73
CA ARG A 113 81.92 -19.93 46.39
C ARG A 113 80.66 -19.11 46.67
N LYS A 114 79.77 -19.01 45.68
CA LYS A 114 78.52 -18.22 45.78
C LYS A 114 77.74 -18.53 47.05
N GLU A 115 77.50 -19.81 47.37
CA GLU A 115 76.73 -20.18 48.57
C GLU A 115 77.42 -19.73 49.87
N VAL A 116 78.76 -19.68 49.90
CA VAL A 116 79.56 -19.26 51.05
C VAL A 116 79.57 -17.73 51.17
N GLN A 117 79.68 -17.02 50.05
CA GLN A 117 79.57 -15.56 50.00
C GLN A 117 78.18 -15.10 50.42
N ASP A 118 77.13 -15.73 49.86
CA ASP A 118 75.74 -15.44 50.21
C ASP A 118 75.47 -15.74 51.69
N ALA A 119 76.02 -16.83 52.24
CA ALA A 119 75.91 -17.14 53.67
C ALA A 119 76.59 -16.11 54.57
N LEU A 120 77.76 -15.58 54.18
CA LEU A 120 78.46 -14.54 54.93
C LEU A 120 77.74 -13.18 54.84
N MET A 121 77.13 -12.86 53.69
CA MET A 121 76.47 -11.58 53.44
C MET A 121 75.05 -11.53 53.98
N TYR A 122 74.26 -12.59 53.77
CA TYR A 122 72.82 -12.65 54.06
C TYR A 122 72.47 -13.61 55.21
N GLY A 123 73.46 -14.28 55.81
CA GLY A 123 73.29 -15.28 56.86
C GLY A 123 73.07 -16.71 56.34
N SER A 124 72.53 -16.88 55.13
CA SER A 124 72.42 -18.17 54.44
C SER A 124 72.50 -18.00 52.93
N GLY A 125 72.89 -19.05 52.22
CA GLY A 125 73.04 -19.05 50.76
C GLY A 125 72.91 -20.45 50.16
N TYR A 126 72.59 -20.53 48.87
CA TYR A 126 72.53 -21.80 48.15
C TYR A 126 73.00 -21.66 46.69
N SER A 127 73.46 -22.77 46.11
CA SER A 127 73.80 -22.86 44.69
C SER A 127 73.35 -24.21 44.12
N ILE A 128 72.88 -24.21 42.87
CA ILE A 128 72.29 -25.38 42.20
C ILE A 128 73.20 -25.79 41.06
N SER A 129 73.39 -27.10 40.86
CA SER A 129 74.07 -27.66 39.67
C SER A 129 75.45 -27.03 39.47
N ARG A 130 76.24 -27.00 40.55
CA ARG A 130 77.64 -26.60 40.51
C ARG A 130 78.51 -27.86 40.58
N GLN A 131 79.45 -28.00 39.63
CA GLN A 131 80.47 -29.03 39.70
C GLN A 131 81.37 -28.83 40.91
N SER A 132 81.63 -29.91 41.66
CA SER A 132 82.55 -29.83 42.78
C SER A 132 84.00 -29.72 42.29
N GLU A 133 84.64 -28.57 42.44
CA GLU A 133 86.08 -28.44 42.16
C GLU A 133 86.94 -29.35 43.06
N SER A 134 86.39 -29.76 44.21
CA SER A 134 87.03 -30.65 45.18
C SER A 134 86.78 -32.14 44.92
N ILE A 135 85.83 -32.50 44.04
CA ILE A 135 85.48 -33.89 43.66
C ILE A 135 85.17 -33.88 42.17
N GLN A 136 86.07 -34.41 41.34
CA GLN A 136 85.92 -34.38 39.88
C GLN A 136 84.62 -35.07 39.42
N GLY A 137 83.81 -34.33 38.66
CA GLY A 137 82.75 -34.88 37.80
C GLY A 137 81.33 -34.86 38.35
N GLU A 138 81.10 -34.60 39.64
CA GLU A 138 79.74 -34.58 40.21
C GLU A 138 79.22 -33.16 40.50
N GLU A 139 77.98 -32.91 40.08
CA GLU A 139 77.23 -31.70 40.40
C GLU A 139 76.51 -31.86 41.74
N TYR A 140 76.43 -30.79 42.52
CA TYR A 140 75.71 -30.79 43.79
C TYR A 140 74.74 -29.61 43.88
N PHE A 141 73.69 -29.82 44.68
CA PHE A 141 72.93 -28.74 45.29
C PHE A 141 73.60 -28.38 46.62
N TYR A 142 74.08 -27.15 46.76
CA TYR A 142 74.76 -26.66 47.96
C TYR A 142 73.86 -25.73 48.76
N SER A 143 73.85 -25.87 50.08
CA SER A 143 73.18 -25.00 51.03
C SER A 143 74.13 -24.68 52.18
N ALA A 144 74.37 -23.40 52.44
CA ALA A 144 75.31 -22.92 53.45
C ALA A 144 74.66 -21.95 54.42
N ARG A 145 75.04 -22.04 55.69
CA ARG A 145 74.62 -21.10 56.74
C ARG A 145 75.82 -20.65 57.55
N TYR A 146 75.91 -19.35 57.80
CA TYR A 146 76.92 -18.80 58.68
C TYR A 146 76.38 -18.69 60.11
N TYR A 147 77.16 -19.18 61.08
CA TYR A 147 76.86 -19.09 62.50
C TYR A 147 77.88 -18.17 63.18
N PRO A 148 77.54 -16.88 63.37
CA PRO A 148 78.45 -15.90 63.96
C PRO A 148 79.04 -16.27 65.33
N PRO A 149 78.29 -16.88 66.28
CA PRO A 149 78.82 -17.22 67.61
C PRO A 149 80.01 -18.18 67.58
N TYR A 150 80.00 -19.11 66.62
CA TYR A 150 81.03 -20.15 66.48
C TYR A 150 82.03 -19.85 65.36
N ARG A 151 81.87 -18.71 64.66
CA ARG A 151 82.65 -18.33 63.46
C ARG A 151 82.79 -19.49 62.48
N ILE A 152 81.70 -20.21 62.22
CA ILE A 152 81.72 -21.37 61.34
C ILE A 152 80.58 -21.28 60.32
N ILE A 153 80.86 -21.76 59.12
CA ILE A 153 79.87 -21.94 58.06
C ILE A 153 79.65 -23.44 57.96
N ILE A 154 78.41 -23.88 58.17
CA ILE A 154 78.01 -25.25 57.90
C ILE A 154 77.44 -25.27 56.50
N ARG A 155 78.06 -26.06 55.63
CA ARG A 155 77.59 -26.28 54.27
C ARG A 155 77.15 -27.73 54.12
N SER A 156 75.88 -27.92 53.82
CA SER A 156 75.32 -29.19 53.38
C SER A 156 75.22 -29.22 51.86
N ALA A 157 75.39 -30.41 51.28
CA ALA A 157 75.35 -30.62 49.86
C ALA A 157 74.72 -31.98 49.54
N LEU A 158 73.85 -32.03 48.54
CA LEU A 158 73.31 -33.27 48.00
C LEU A 158 73.75 -33.44 46.55
N PRO A 159 74.16 -34.65 46.12
CA PRO A 159 74.52 -34.89 44.73
C PRO A 159 73.31 -34.61 43.84
N TYR A 160 73.51 -33.80 42.81
CA TYR A 160 72.53 -33.49 41.78
C TYR A 160 72.45 -34.66 40.78
N ASN A 161 72.02 -35.81 41.29
CA ASN A 161 71.84 -37.02 40.51
C ASN A 161 70.50 -37.02 39.77
N LEU A 162 70.30 -37.99 38.86
CA LEU A 162 69.07 -38.11 38.07
C LEU A 162 67.81 -38.11 38.96
N SER A 163 67.85 -38.76 40.13
CA SER A 163 66.73 -38.81 41.07
C SER A 163 66.42 -37.46 41.75
N LEU A 164 67.43 -36.68 42.13
CA LEU A 164 67.23 -35.35 42.73
C LEU A 164 66.76 -34.36 41.67
N ALA A 165 67.31 -34.46 40.45
CA ALA A 165 66.86 -33.69 39.30
C ALA A 165 65.39 -33.98 38.98
N GLU A 166 64.95 -35.24 38.98
CA GLU A 166 63.54 -35.63 38.82
C GLU A 166 62.65 -35.14 39.96
N HIS A 167 63.09 -35.26 41.23
CA HIS A 167 62.32 -34.74 42.36
C HIS A 167 62.14 -33.21 42.34
N LEU A 168 63.15 -32.48 41.85
CA LEU A 168 63.14 -31.03 41.69
C LEU A 168 62.44 -30.55 40.40
N GLN A 169 62.05 -31.44 39.48
CA GLN A 169 61.19 -31.08 38.36
C GLN A 169 59.78 -30.73 38.87
N ALA A 170 59.12 -29.79 38.21
CA ALA A 170 57.73 -29.46 38.53
C ALA A 170 56.84 -30.71 38.34
N ASP A 171 55.90 -30.95 39.26
CA ASP A 171 54.96 -32.07 39.12
C ASP A 171 54.10 -31.88 37.86
N SER A 172 53.96 -32.91 37.03
CA SER A 172 53.14 -32.84 35.82
C SER A 172 51.63 -32.85 36.08
N GLY A 173 51.18 -33.15 37.31
CA GLY A 173 49.75 -33.23 37.65
C GLY A 173 48.96 -31.96 37.34
N TYR A 174 49.52 -30.78 37.61
CA TYR A 174 48.84 -29.51 37.30
C TYR A 174 48.74 -29.25 35.78
N LEU A 175 49.66 -29.79 34.97
CA LEU A 175 49.61 -29.65 33.50
C LEU A 175 48.43 -30.44 32.93
N TRP A 176 48.21 -31.66 33.42
CA TRP A 176 47.04 -32.46 33.03
C TRP A 176 45.73 -31.82 33.46
N PHE A 177 45.67 -31.28 34.69
CA PHE A 177 44.51 -30.52 35.15
C PHE A 177 44.23 -29.28 34.29
N ALA A 178 45.26 -28.50 33.97
CA ALA A 178 45.14 -27.34 33.09
C ALA A 178 44.68 -27.71 31.67
N LEU A 179 45.19 -28.82 31.13
CA LEU A 179 44.80 -29.34 29.81
C LEU A 179 43.31 -29.72 29.78
N ILE A 180 42.82 -30.43 30.80
CA ILE A 180 41.41 -30.83 30.90
C ILE A 180 40.51 -29.58 30.93
N ILE A 181 40.83 -28.59 31.77
CA ILE A 181 40.08 -27.33 31.84
C ILE A 181 40.10 -26.60 30.49
N CYS A 182 41.27 -26.56 29.84
CA CYS A 182 41.42 -25.94 28.52
C CYS A 182 40.49 -26.59 27.49
N LEU A 183 40.45 -27.93 27.44
CA LEU A 183 39.58 -28.68 26.52
C LEU A 183 38.09 -28.42 26.79
N VAL A 184 37.67 -28.38 28.06
CA VAL A 184 36.28 -28.07 28.45
C VAL A 184 35.90 -26.66 28.00
N LEU A 185 36.77 -25.67 28.25
CA LEU A 185 36.53 -24.29 27.82
C LEU A 185 36.50 -24.15 26.30
N ILE A 186 37.41 -24.82 25.57
CA ILE A 186 37.38 -24.89 24.10
C ILE A 186 36.03 -25.41 23.60
N PHE A 187 35.51 -26.49 24.21
CA PHE A 187 34.23 -27.06 23.83
C PHE A 187 33.05 -26.11 24.11
N ILE A 188 33.03 -25.46 25.27
CA ILE A 188 32.01 -24.46 25.64
C ILE A 188 32.04 -23.29 24.66
N PHE A 189 33.22 -22.73 24.38
CA PHE A 189 33.37 -21.63 23.42
C PHE A 189 32.94 -22.05 22.02
N TYR A 190 33.28 -23.25 21.58
CA TYR A 190 32.85 -23.77 20.28
C TYR A 190 31.32 -23.83 20.18
N ARG A 191 30.65 -24.38 21.21
CA ARG A 191 29.18 -24.44 21.26
C ARG A 191 28.56 -23.05 21.24
N PHE A 192 29.07 -22.12 22.04
CA PHE A 192 28.58 -20.75 22.13
C PHE A 192 28.74 -20.00 20.80
N THR A 193 29.95 -19.98 20.24
CA THR A 193 30.25 -19.25 19.01
C THR A 193 29.52 -19.83 17.80
N ARG A 194 29.36 -21.16 17.74
CA ARG A 194 28.54 -21.81 16.70
C ARG A 194 27.06 -21.42 16.81
N LYS A 195 26.49 -21.35 18.02
CA LYS A 195 25.11 -20.91 18.24
C LYS A 195 24.92 -19.45 17.81
N LEU A 196 25.82 -18.56 18.21
CA LEU A 196 25.79 -17.14 17.85
C LEU A 196 25.87 -16.93 16.33
N GLY A 197 26.83 -17.58 15.66
CA GLY A 197 26.99 -17.41 14.22
C GLY A 197 25.82 -17.93 13.41
N LYS A 198 25.16 -19.03 13.82
CA LYS A 198 23.93 -19.50 13.15
C LYS A 198 22.83 -18.44 13.17
N SER A 199 22.62 -17.76 14.30
CA SER A 199 21.62 -16.70 14.41
C SER A 199 21.95 -15.49 13.53
N ILE A 200 23.22 -15.06 13.51
CA ILE A 200 23.67 -13.95 12.67
C ILE A 200 23.52 -14.28 11.19
N THR A 201 23.90 -15.48 10.76
CA THR A 201 23.76 -15.89 9.35
C THR A 201 22.29 -15.91 8.92
N LYS A 202 21.37 -16.38 9.77
CA LYS A 202 19.93 -16.32 9.47
C LYS A 202 19.40 -14.90 9.35
N LEU A 203 19.81 -14.00 10.24
CA LEU A 203 19.43 -12.59 10.18
C LEU A 203 19.99 -11.92 8.92
N GLN A 204 21.23 -12.24 8.53
CA GLN A 204 21.83 -11.77 7.28
C GLN A 204 21.07 -12.29 6.05
N GLN A 205 20.68 -13.57 6.03
CA GLN A 205 19.86 -14.14 4.96
C GLN A 205 18.49 -13.47 4.87
N PHE A 206 17.84 -13.23 6.01
CA PHE A 206 16.59 -12.47 6.07
C PHE A 206 16.77 -11.07 5.46
N ALA A 207 17.82 -10.33 5.87
CA ALA A 207 18.08 -9.00 5.35
C ALA A 207 18.34 -9.00 3.82
N MET A 208 19.08 -9.98 3.31
CA MET A 208 19.32 -10.12 1.86
C MET A 208 18.04 -10.45 1.07
N LYS A 209 17.17 -11.33 1.61
CA LYS A 209 15.88 -11.63 0.98
C LYS A 209 14.92 -10.44 1.01
N ALA A 210 14.90 -9.73 2.14
CA ALA A 210 14.12 -8.51 2.32
C ALA A 210 14.50 -7.41 1.33
N ASP A 211 15.81 -7.21 1.10
CA ASP A 211 16.35 -6.25 0.12
C ASP A 211 15.96 -6.59 -1.32
N ARG A 212 15.92 -7.88 -1.66
CA ARG A 212 15.47 -8.39 -2.97
C ARG A 212 13.96 -8.46 -3.13
N ASN A 213 13.20 -8.09 -2.10
CA ASN A 213 11.74 -8.13 -2.10
C ASN A 213 11.18 -9.55 -2.37
N GLU A 214 11.93 -10.59 -1.99
CA GLU A 214 11.52 -12.00 -2.11
C GLU A 214 10.50 -12.37 -1.02
N PRO A 215 9.58 -13.33 -1.27
CA PRO A 215 8.65 -13.81 -0.26
C PRO A 215 9.43 -14.45 0.91
N ILE A 216 9.21 -13.92 2.11
CA ILE A 216 9.87 -14.38 3.33
C ILE A 216 8.93 -15.29 4.09
N ASP A 217 9.35 -16.53 4.26
CA ASP A 217 8.67 -17.51 5.11
C ASP A 217 8.67 -17.03 6.58
N MET A 218 7.47 -16.92 7.14
CA MET A 218 7.22 -16.36 8.47
C MET A 218 7.59 -17.32 9.60
N ASP A 219 7.79 -18.61 9.30
CA ASP A 219 8.18 -19.63 10.29
C ASP A 219 9.65 -19.47 10.74
N ILE A 220 10.42 -18.64 10.02
CA ILE A 220 11.77 -18.22 10.43
C ILE A 220 11.79 -17.61 11.83
N LEU A 221 10.68 -16.98 12.28
CA LEU A 221 10.54 -16.40 13.62
C LEU A 221 10.70 -17.41 14.76
N GLN A 222 10.24 -18.65 14.56
CA GLN A 222 10.38 -19.73 15.55
C GLN A 222 11.81 -20.27 15.62
N THR A 223 12.63 -19.96 14.62
CA THR A 223 13.96 -20.55 14.47
C THR A 223 15.08 -19.72 15.11
N PHE A 224 14.75 -18.56 15.69
CA PHE A 224 15.69 -17.73 16.45
C PHE A 224 15.72 -18.13 17.92
N PRO A 225 16.91 -18.13 18.56
CA PRO A 225 17.04 -18.48 19.98
C PRO A 225 16.31 -17.48 20.89
N LYS A 226 15.78 -17.94 22.02
CA LYS A 226 15.17 -17.09 23.06
C LYS A 226 16.25 -16.39 23.92
N ASN A 227 17.01 -15.50 23.30
CA ASN A 227 17.99 -14.63 23.97
C ASN A 227 17.92 -13.22 23.36
N GLU A 228 18.71 -12.28 23.86
CA GLU A 228 18.71 -10.87 23.46
C GLU A 228 18.87 -10.69 21.94
N LEU A 229 19.72 -11.52 21.33
CA LEU A 229 19.90 -11.50 19.88
C LEU A 229 18.65 -11.98 19.12
N GLY A 230 17.94 -12.96 19.66
CA GLY A 230 16.67 -13.40 19.12
C GLY A 230 15.57 -12.37 19.25
N GLU A 231 15.47 -11.68 20.39
CA GLU A 231 14.53 -10.57 20.58
C GLU A 231 14.78 -9.45 19.57
N ILE A 232 16.04 -9.02 19.40
CA ILE A 232 16.43 -8.03 18.38
C ILE A 232 16.02 -8.51 16.98
N SER A 233 16.27 -9.78 16.65
CA SER A 233 15.91 -10.36 15.36
C SER A 233 14.39 -10.33 15.13
N GLN A 234 13.60 -10.67 16.15
CA GLN A 234 12.13 -10.60 16.10
C GLN A 234 11.63 -9.17 15.94
N HIS A 235 12.22 -8.20 16.62
CA HIS A 235 11.89 -6.79 16.47
C HIS A 235 12.16 -6.27 15.05
N ILE A 236 13.32 -6.60 14.47
CA ILE A 236 13.67 -6.24 13.08
C ILE A 236 12.64 -6.83 12.11
N ILE A 237 12.30 -8.10 12.25
CA ILE A 237 11.30 -8.76 11.39
C ILE A 237 9.92 -8.12 11.55
N LYS A 238 9.52 -7.76 12.77
CA LYS A 238 8.24 -7.07 13.04
C LYS A 238 8.19 -5.69 12.39
N ILE A 239 9.29 -4.94 12.40
CA ILE A 239 9.40 -3.64 11.71
C ILE A 239 9.27 -3.85 10.20
N TYR A 240 10.01 -4.80 9.62
CA TYR A 240 9.91 -5.13 8.21
C TYR A 240 8.47 -5.50 7.81
N LYS A 241 7.78 -6.32 8.61
CA LYS A 241 6.37 -6.70 8.38
C LYS A 241 5.43 -5.50 8.38
N ARG A 242 5.61 -4.55 9.31
CA ARG A 242 4.82 -3.31 9.34
C ARG A 242 5.08 -2.46 8.11
N LEU A 243 6.34 -2.32 7.72
CA LEU A 243 6.74 -1.55 6.53
C LEU A 243 6.19 -2.19 5.25
N HIS A 244 6.28 -3.51 5.11
CA HIS A 244 5.75 -4.22 3.95
C HIS A 244 4.22 -4.08 3.85
N ARG A 245 3.49 -4.29 4.94
CA ARG A 245 2.03 -4.07 4.97
C ARG A 245 1.64 -2.62 4.65
N ALA A 246 2.38 -1.65 5.16
CA ALA A 246 2.14 -0.24 4.85
C ALA A 246 2.38 0.05 3.36
N LYS A 247 3.43 -0.52 2.77
CA LYS A 247 3.73 -0.41 1.33
C LYS A 247 2.64 -1.06 0.48
N GLU A 248 2.18 -2.26 0.83
CA GLU A 248 1.08 -2.95 0.13
C GLU A 248 -0.23 -2.17 0.24
N ALA A 249 -0.58 -1.69 1.43
CA ALA A 249 -1.77 -0.86 1.62
C ALA A 249 -1.71 0.43 0.79
N LEU A 250 -0.56 1.11 0.76
CA LEU A 250 -0.34 2.28 -0.09
C LEU A 250 -0.45 1.95 -1.58
N TYR A 251 0.06 0.80 -2.01
CA TYR A 251 -0.07 0.35 -3.39
C TYR A 251 -1.53 0.11 -3.76
N ILE A 252 -2.30 -0.58 -2.91
CA ILE A 252 -3.73 -0.82 -3.12
C ILE A 252 -4.53 0.50 -3.16
N GLU A 253 -4.28 1.42 -2.22
CA GLU A 253 -4.93 2.75 -2.23
C GLU A 253 -4.59 3.53 -3.52
N ARG A 254 -3.34 3.48 -3.97
CA ARG A 254 -2.92 4.10 -5.24
C ARG A 254 -3.65 3.51 -6.45
N GLU A 255 -3.71 2.18 -6.56
CA GLU A 255 -4.44 1.51 -7.65
C GLU A 255 -5.93 1.82 -7.61
N LYS A 256 -6.53 1.91 -6.42
CA LYS A 256 -7.94 2.28 -6.24
C LYS A 256 -8.21 3.71 -6.74
N LEU A 257 -7.33 4.66 -6.45
CA LEU A 257 -7.42 6.03 -6.97
C LEU A 257 -7.31 6.07 -8.50
N ILE A 258 -6.36 5.34 -9.08
CA ILE A 258 -6.20 5.24 -10.55
C ILE A 258 -7.45 4.62 -11.18
N SER A 259 -7.98 3.55 -10.59
CA SER A 259 -9.20 2.91 -11.08
C SER A 259 -10.40 3.86 -11.01
N HIS A 260 -10.57 4.61 -9.92
CA HIS A 260 -11.64 5.61 -9.82
C HIS A 260 -11.53 6.69 -10.91
N LEU A 261 -10.31 7.16 -11.19
CA LEU A 261 -10.05 8.13 -12.25
C LEU A 261 -10.34 7.56 -13.66
N GLN A 262 -10.08 6.28 -13.87
CA GLN A 262 -10.42 5.60 -15.13
C GLN A 262 -11.92 5.36 -15.30
N THR A 263 -12.67 5.16 -14.22
CA THR A 263 -14.14 4.99 -14.24
C THR A 263 -14.92 6.31 -14.17
N SER A 264 -14.24 7.45 -13.99
CA SER A 264 -14.88 8.76 -14.01
C SER A 264 -15.57 9.00 -15.35
N HIS A 265 -16.69 9.72 -15.34
CA HIS A 265 -17.38 10.16 -16.56
C HIS A 265 -16.75 11.41 -17.19
N GLU A 266 -15.70 11.95 -16.56
CA GLU A 266 -14.94 13.11 -17.01
C GLU A 266 -13.59 12.68 -17.58
N GLY A 267 -13.14 13.38 -18.62
CA GLY A 267 -11.77 13.25 -19.11
C GLY A 267 -10.83 14.03 -18.20
N LEU A 268 -9.90 13.35 -17.55
CA LEU A 268 -8.98 13.96 -16.58
C LEU A 268 -7.52 13.73 -16.96
N GLY A 269 -6.74 14.81 -16.95
CA GLY A 269 -5.30 14.81 -17.17
C GLY A 269 -4.58 15.63 -16.10
N VAL A 270 -3.64 15.00 -15.38
CA VAL A 270 -2.78 15.64 -14.36
C VAL A 270 -1.38 15.78 -14.92
N PHE A 271 -0.81 16.96 -14.78
CA PHE A 271 0.48 17.35 -15.36
C PHE A 271 1.40 17.97 -14.31
N THR A 272 2.71 17.76 -14.47
CA THR A 272 3.72 18.46 -13.68
C THR A 272 3.76 19.94 -14.04
N LYS A 273 4.46 20.75 -13.23
CA LYS A 273 4.71 22.15 -13.56
C LYS A 273 5.45 22.33 -14.90
N GLU A 274 6.27 21.36 -15.30
CA GLU A 274 6.95 21.30 -16.61
C GLU A 274 6.07 20.71 -17.73
N ARG A 275 4.76 20.62 -17.50
CA ARG A 275 3.77 20.14 -18.47
C ARG A 275 3.98 18.70 -18.92
N GLN A 276 4.61 17.89 -18.08
CA GLN A 276 4.76 16.46 -18.34
C GLN A 276 3.57 15.72 -17.73
N GLU A 277 3.05 14.72 -18.45
CA GLU A 277 1.98 13.86 -17.96
C GLU A 277 2.40 13.13 -16.66
N ILE A 278 1.56 13.26 -15.62
CA ILE A 278 1.60 12.42 -14.42
C ILE A 278 0.60 11.28 -14.58
N LEU A 279 -0.62 11.61 -15.02
CA LEU A 279 -1.70 10.65 -15.19
C LEU A 279 -2.76 11.22 -16.13
N VAL A 280 -3.16 10.46 -17.15
CA VAL A 280 -4.28 10.77 -18.03
C VAL A 280 -5.20 9.56 -18.16
N ASN A 281 -6.51 9.77 -18.11
CA ASN A 281 -7.48 8.71 -18.37
C ASN A 281 -7.89 8.66 -19.86
N ASN A 282 -8.50 7.55 -20.29
CA ASN A 282 -8.85 7.36 -21.70
C ASN A 282 -9.85 8.41 -22.22
N LEU A 283 -10.78 8.86 -21.38
CA LEU A 283 -11.78 9.86 -21.76
C LEU A 283 -11.14 11.21 -22.09
N PHE A 284 -10.10 11.61 -21.35
CA PHE A 284 -9.36 12.85 -21.63
C PHE A 284 -8.82 12.85 -23.05
N THR A 285 -8.12 11.79 -23.46
CA THR A 285 -7.58 11.66 -24.82
C THR A 285 -8.70 11.68 -25.87
N GLN A 286 -9.82 10.99 -25.61
CA GLN A 286 -10.97 10.99 -26.52
C GLN A 286 -11.57 12.39 -26.70
N TYR A 287 -11.80 13.12 -25.61
CA TYR A 287 -12.37 14.45 -25.65
C TYR A 287 -11.40 15.45 -26.29
N ILE A 288 -10.11 15.38 -25.99
CA ILE A 288 -9.13 16.22 -26.69
C ILE A 288 -9.12 15.93 -28.20
N ASN A 289 -9.17 14.65 -28.61
CA ASN A 289 -9.19 14.32 -30.04
C ASN A 289 -10.44 14.90 -30.72
N ASN A 290 -11.59 14.92 -30.03
CA ASN A 290 -12.82 15.55 -30.52
C ASN A 290 -12.73 17.09 -30.58
N ILE A 291 -12.05 17.71 -29.63
CA ILE A 291 -11.88 19.17 -29.56
C ILE A 291 -10.90 19.66 -30.65
N SER A 292 -9.81 18.91 -30.87
CA SER A 292 -8.70 19.30 -31.74
C SER A 292 -8.79 18.81 -33.19
N ASP A 293 -9.82 18.03 -33.53
CA ASP A 293 -10.00 17.38 -34.84
C ASP A 293 -8.81 16.50 -35.29
N ARG A 294 -7.97 16.06 -34.36
CA ARG A 294 -6.77 15.24 -34.62
C ARG A 294 -6.55 14.23 -33.51
N ASN A 295 -5.95 13.08 -33.85
CA ASN A 295 -5.49 12.13 -32.85
C ASN A 295 -4.12 12.56 -32.32
N LEU A 296 -4.06 12.87 -31.01
CA LEU A 296 -2.81 13.14 -30.32
C LEU A 296 -1.85 11.93 -30.42
N ARG A 297 -0.56 12.17 -30.70
CA ARG A 297 0.48 11.13 -30.57
C ARG A 297 1.14 11.15 -29.20
N SER A 298 1.13 12.31 -28.54
CA SER A 298 1.61 12.54 -27.19
C SER A 298 0.68 13.48 -26.45
N THR A 299 0.47 13.25 -25.17
CA THR A 299 -0.36 14.12 -24.30
C THR A 299 0.22 15.54 -24.20
N ASN A 300 1.50 15.74 -24.47
CA ASN A 300 2.10 17.07 -24.47
C ASN A 300 1.63 17.94 -25.66
N GLU A 301 1.06 17.36 -26.72
CA GLU A 301 0.52 18.10 -27.86
C GLU A 301 -0.77 18.88 -27.51
N ILE A 302 -1.33 18.68 -26.30
CA ILE A 302 -2.50 19.43 -25.83
C ILE A 302 -2.21 20.93 -25.72
N PHE A 303 -0.96 21.27 -25.42
CA PHE A 303 -0.51 22.65 -25.25
C PHE A 303 -0.32 23.38 -26.59
N ASP A 304 -0.52 22.70 -27.71
CA ASP A 304 -0.49 23.26 -29.05
C ASP A 304 -1.89 23.36 -29.68
N ILE A 305 -2.94 23.08 -28.91
CA ILE A 305 -4.33 23.11 -29.39
C ILE A 305 -4.86 24.55 -29.30
N PRO A 306 -5.26 25.19 -30.42
CA PRO A 306 -5.78 26.55 -30.42
C PRO A 306 -6.99 26.74 -29.51
N GLU A 307 -7.88 25.73 -29.45
CA GLU A 307 -9.06 25.73 -28.60
C GLU A 307 -8.74 25.77 -27.10
N LEU A 308 -7.54 25.32 -26.68
CA LEU A 308 -7.09 25.33 -25.28
C LEU A 308 -6.18 26.50 -24.93
N GLN A 309 -5.99 27.46 -25.84
CA GLN A 309 -5.15 28.63 -25.61
C GLN A 309 -5.49 29.41 -24.32
N PRO A 310 -6.78 29.61 -23.95
CA PRO A 310 -7.11 30.29 -22.70
C PRO A 310 -6.62 29.55 -21.44
N ILE A 311 -6.58 28.20 -21.46
CA ILE A 311 -6.02 27.39 -20.38
C ILE A 311 -4.51 27.58 -20.29
N ILE A 312 -3.83 27.64 -21.44
CA ILE A 312 -2.38 27.85 -21.51
C ILE A 312 -2.02 29.26 -21.01
N GLU A 313 -2.77 30.28 -21.38
CA GLU A 313 -2.60 31.64 -20.88
C GLU A 313 -2.82 31.72 -19.36
N PHE A 314 -3.84 31.01 -18.85
CA PHE A 314 -4.08 30.88 -17.42
C PHE A 314 -2.91 30.23 -16.67
N LEU A 315 -2.33 29.15 -17.21
CA LEU A 315 -1.15 28.49 -16.64
C LEU A 315 0.07 29.42 -16.64
N ASN A 316 0.35 30.08 -17.78
CA ASN A 316 1.47 31.02 -17.93
C ASN A 316 1.37 32.19 -16.95
N ARG A 317 0.16 32.74 -16.73
CA ARG A 317 -0.07 33.87 -15.83
C ARG A 317 0.18 33.52 -14.36
N ASN A 318 -0.01 32.25 -14.00
CA ASN A 318 0.22 31.75 -12.65
C ASN A 318 1.63 31.16 -12.46
N GLU A 319 2.44 31.09 -13.52
CA GLU A 319 3.81 30.61 -13.45
C GLU A 319 4.69 31.60 -12.66
N GLY A 320 5.15 31.17 -11.48
CA GLY A 320 6.03 31.98 -10.62
C GLY A 320 5.33 33.01 -9.71
N ASN A 321 4.00 33.08 -9.70
CA ASN A 321 3.24 34.05 -8.90
C ASN A 321 2.68 33.39 -7.62
N PHE A 322 3.29 33.70 -6.47
CA PHE A 322 3.10 32.93 -5.23
C PHE A 322 1.92 33.36 -4.34
N SER A 323 1.15 34.41 -4.67
CA SER A 323 0.29 35.03 -3.64
C SER A 323 -1.16 35.43 -3.97
N LYS A 324 -1.64 35.54 -5.22
CA LYS A 324 -3.06 35.90 -5.52
C LYS A 324 -3.47 35.47 -6.93
N GLU A 325 -4.64 34.92 -7.26
CA GLU A 325 -5.85 34.55 -6.50
C GLU A 325 -6.74 33.53 -7.29
N GLU A 326 -6.39 33.16 -8.53
CA GLU A 326 -7.17 32.20 -9.34
C GLU A 326 -6.41 30.88 -9.50
N LYS A 327 -6.76 29.88 -8.68
CA LYS A 327 -6.26 28.50 -8.82
C LYS A 327 -7.12 27.63 -9.73
N ARG A 328 -8.20 28.19 -10.26
CA ARG A 328 -9.21 27.50 -11.06
C ARG A 328 -9.60 28.39 -12.23
N TYR A 329 -9.64 27.83 -13.43
CA TYR A 329 -10.17 28.48 -14.62
C TYR A 329 -11.07 27.49 -15.36
N ALA A 330 -12.23 27.95 -15.82
CA ALA A 330 -13.19 27.13 -16.56
C ALA A 330 -13.61 27.85 -17.84
N MET A 331 -13.80 27.08 -18.90
CA MET A 331 -14.27 27.55 -20.19
C MET A 331 -15.27 26.57 -20.82
N HIS A 332 -16.15 27.11 -21.67
CA HIS A 332 -17.08 26.32 -22.47
C HIS A 332 -16.65 26.33 -23.93
N LEU A 333 -16.68 25.17 -24.57
CA LEU A 333 -16.20 24.93 -25.93
C LEU A 333 -17.25 24.18 -26.73
N ASN A 334 -17.62 24.72 -27.89
CA ASN A 334 -18.55 24.05 -28.80
C ASN A 334 -17.81 23.66 -30.08
N LYS A 335 -17.76 22.35 -30.37
CA LYS A 335 -17.02 21.79 -31.51
C LYS A 335 -17.76 20.56 -32.06
N ASN A 336 -17.92 20.45 -33.38
CA ASN A 336 -18.54 19.31 -34.06
C ASN A 336 -19.92 18.88 -33.47
N ALA A 337 -20.79 19.86 -33.17
CA ALA A 337 -22.08 19.65 -32.52
C ALA A 337 -22.02 19.01 -31.12
N ARG A 338 -20.85 19.06 -30.47
CA ARG A 338 -20.68 18.74 -29.06
C ARG A 338 -20.31 19.98 -28.27
N SER A 339 -20.72 19.99 -27.01
CA SER A 339 -20.44 21.05 -26.05
C SER A 339 -19.61 20.45 -24.91
N PHE A 340 -18.47 21.07 -24.62
CA PHE A 340 -17.55 20.65 -23.56
C PHE A 340 -17.37 21.76 -22.53
N THR A 341 -17.28 21.38 -21.26
CA THR A 341 -16.70 22.22 -20.22
C THR A 341 -15.28 21.75 -19.96
N VAL A 342 -14.32 22.66 -20.11
CA VAL A 342 -12.91 22.41 -19.81
C VAL A 342 -12.53 23.24 -18.61
N GLU A 343 -11.93 22.61 -17.62
CA GLU A 343 -11.52 23.24 -16.39
C GLU A 343 -10.06 22.91 -16.08
N CYS A 344 -9.32 23.90 -15.59
CA CYS A 344 -7.95 23.74 -15.13
C CYS A 344 -7.83 24.17 -13.66
N ILE A 345 -7.23 23.30 -12.84
CA ILE A 345 -6.95 23.55 -11.42
C ILE A 345 -5.45 23.45 -11.16
N ILE A 346 -4.85 24.41 -10.47
CA ILE A 346 -3.43 24.42 -10.09
C ILE A 346 -3.28 24.03 -8.61
N PHE A 347 -2.45 23.01 -8.35
CA PHE A 347 -2.13 22.50 -7.01
C PHE A 347 -1.01 23.31 -6.32
N GLN A 348 -0.74 22.99 -5.05
CA GLN A 348 0.24 23.73 -4.24
C GLN A 348 1.69 23.57 -4.72
N ASP A 349 2.01 22.44 -5.35
CA ASP A 349 3.34 22.13 -5.89
C ASP A 349 3.51 22.63 -7.34
N MET A 350 2.57 23.43 -7.85
CA MET A 350 2.48 23.92 -9.23
C MET A 350 2.20 22.83 -10.28
N SER A 351 1.91 21.59 -9.87
CA SER A 351 1.24 20.65 -10.76
C SER A 351 -0.19 21.14 -11.03
N PHE A 352 -0.79 20.68 -12.12
CA PHE A 352 -2.14 21.09 -12.49
C PHE A 352 -2.95 19.94 -13.07
N GLU A 353 -4.26 20.04 -12.93
CA GLU A 353 -5.25 19.13 -13.48
C GLU A 353 -6.05 19.86 -14.55
N ILE A 354 -6.27 19.21 -15.68
CA ILE A 354 -7.24 19.62 -16.69
C ILE A 354 -8.34 18.56 -16.72
N SER A 355 -9.57 18.98 -16.46
CA SER A 355 -10.76 18.14 -16.60
C SER A 355 -11.62 18.61 -17.77
N ILE A 356 -12.23 17.66 -18.47
CA ILE A 356 -13.05 17.88 -19.65
C ILE A 356 -14.33 17.07 -19.48
N ASN A 357 -15.47 17.74 -19.49
CA ASN A 357 -16.78 17.12 -19.41
C ASN A 357 -17.58 17.38 -20.68
N ASP A 358 -18.18 16.33 -21.27
CA ASP A 358 -19.08 16.44 -22.42
C ASP A 358 -20.49 16.76 -21.90
N ILE A 359 -20.90 18.02 -22.06
CA ILE A 359 -22.18 18.55 -21.57
C ILE A 359 -23.22 18.68 -22.68
N THR A 360 -23.03 17.97 -23.80
CA THR A 360 -23.86 18.10 -25.00
C THR A 360 -25.33 17.77 -24.70
N GLN A 361 -25.59 16.69 -23.96
CA GLN A 361 -26.95 16.27 -23.65
C GLN A 361 -27.64 17.26 -22.70
N GLU A 362 -26.93 17.74 -21.69
CA GLU A 362 -27.42 18.72 -20.73
C GLU A 362 -27.76 20.04 -21.43
N GLU A 363 -26.90 20.51 -22.35
CA GLU A 363 -27.18 21.70 -23.15
C GLU A 363 -28.37 21.49 -24.09
N GLU A 364 -28.49 20.33 -24.75
CA GLU A 364 -29.62 20.03 -25.63
C GLU A 364 -30.94 20.00 -24.84
N GLN A 365 -30.96 19.32 -23.69
CA GLN A 365 -32.13 19.29 -22.81
C GLN A 365 -32.48 20.68 -22.29
N ALA A 366 -31.49 21.48 -21.86
CA ALA A 366 -31.71 22.85 -21.43
C ALA A 366 -32.27 23.72 -22.57
N ARG A 367 -31.78 23.53 -23.80
CA ARG A 367 -32.28 24.22 -25.00
C ARG A 367 -33.71 23.83 -25.32
N LEU A 368 -34.03 22.54 -25.35
CA LEU A 368 -35.39 22.04 -25.60
C LEU A 368 -36.37 22.54 -24.53
N LYS A 369 -35.97 22.53 -23.25
CA LYS A 369 -36.76 23.07 -22.14
C LYS A 369 -37.02 24.58 -22.32
N ARG A 370 -36.00 25.37 -22.70
CA ARG A 370 -36.17 26.81 -22.99
C ARG A 370 -37.13 27.05 -24.15
N GLN A 371 -37.00 26.30 -25.24
CA GLN A 371 -37.89 26.38 -26.40
C GLN A 371 -39.34 26.02 -26.02
N LEU A 372 -39.53 24.98 -25.20
CA LEU A 372 -40.84 24.59 -24.70
C LEU A 372 -41.49 25.73 -23.90
N THR A 373 -40.79 26.29 -22.92
CA THR A 373 -41.31 27.39 -22.09
C THR A 373 -41.67 28.61 -22.93
N GLN A 374 -40.84 28.96 -23.92
CA GLN A 374 -41.12 30.07 -24.83
C GLN A 374 -42.37 29.79 -25.69
N ASN A 375 -42.52 28.58 -26.22
CA ASN A 375 -43.68 28.21 -27.04
C ASN A 375 -44.97 28.19 -26.21
N ILE A 376 -44.92 27.66 -24.97
CA ILE A 376 -46.03 27.71 -24.02
C ILE A 376 -46.46 29.17 -23.79
N ALA A 377 -45.52 30.05 -23.49
CA ALA A 377 -45.82 31.47 -23.26
C ALA A 377 -46.51 32.12 -24.46
N HIS A 378 -46.04 31.85 -25.69
CA HIS A 378 -46.65 32.38 -26.91
C HIS A 378 -48.07 31.84 -27.18
N GLU A 379 -48.28 30.53 -27.01
CA GLU A 379 -49.59 29.90 -27.25
C GLU A 379 -50.62 30.22 -26.16
N LEU A 380 -50.19 30.54 -24.93
CA LEU A 380 -51.07 31.07 -23.87
C LEU A 380 -51.41 32.55 -24.08
N LYS A 381 -50.45 33.38 -24.50
CA LYS A 381 -50.66 34.82 -24.68
C LYS A 381 -51.73 35.13 -25.74
N THR A 382 -51.75 34.38 -26.84
CA THR A 382 -52.66 34.60 -27.98
C THR A 382 -54.16 34.50 -27.63
N PRO A 383 -54.66 33.42 -27.00
CA PRO A 383 -56.06 33.33 -26.58
C PRO A 383 -56.40 34.35 -25.49
N VAL A 384 -55.50 34.60 -24.54
CA VAL A 384 -55.70 35.60 -23.47
C VAL A 384 -55.91 36.99 -24.06
N SER A 385 -55.04 37.42 -24.99
CA SER A 385 -55.19 38.72 -25.67
C SER A 385 -56.45 38.80 -26.52
N SER A 386 -56.90 37.68 -27.12
CA SER A 386 -58.14 37.64 -27.90
C SER A 386 -59.38 37.79 -27.00
N ILE A 387 -59.41 37.09 -25.86
CA ILE A 387 -60.47 37.22 -24.85
C ILE A 387 -60.52 38.66 -24.34
N GLN A 388 -59.37 39.23 -23.97
CA GLN A 388 -59.28 40.62 -23.53
C GLN A 388 -59.80 41.58 -24.59
N GLY A 389 -59.39 41.45 -25.86
CA GLY A 389 -59.84 42.35 -26.93
C GLY A 389 -61.34 42.26 -27.20
N TYR A 390 -61.95 41.06 -27.17
CA TYR A 390 -63.40 40.92 -27.31
C TYR A 390 -64.16 41.53 -26.12
N LEU A 391 -63.71 41.27 -24.89
CA LEU A 391 -64.32 41.85 -23.69
C LEU A 391 -64.16 43.37 -23.64
N GLU A 392 -62.97 43.89 -23.97
CA GLU A 392 -62.69 45.32 -24.07
C GLU A 392 -63.59 45.98 -25.13
N THR A 393 -63.78 45.36 -26.29
CA THR A 393 -64.69 45.88 -27.33
C THR A 393 -66.12 46.01 -26.84
N ILE A 394 -66.61 45.03 -26.06
CA ILE A 394 -67.95 45.07 -25.43
C ILE A 394 -68.01 46.20 -24.38
N ILE A 395 -67.01 46.31 -23.51
CA ILE A 395 -66.98 47.28 -22.40
C ILE A 395 -66.87 48.72 -22.94
N SER A 396 -66.01 48.95 -23.93
CA SER A 396 -65.73 50.28 -24.48
C SER A 396 -66.82 50.82 -25.41
N ASN A 397 -67.75 49.98 -25.89
CA ASN A 397 -68.83 50.38 -26.79
C ASN A 397 -70.22 49.94 -26.28
N PRO A 398 -70.87 50.73 -25.40
CA PRO A 398 -72.15 50.37 -24.78
C PRO A 398 -73.32 50.19 -25.75
N ASN A 399 -73.22 50.73 -26.97
CA ASN A 399 -74.27 50.72 -27.99
C ASN A 399 -74.09 49.62 -29.06
N ILE A 400 -73.24 48.62 -28.84
CA ILE A 400 -73.08 47.49 -29.78
C ILE A 400 -74.40 46.71 -29.89
N PRO A 401 -74.83 46.31 -31.12
CA PRO A 401 -75.99 45.45 -31.30
C PRO A 401 -75.87 44.16 -30.48
N GLN A 402 -76.95 43.75 -29.82
CA GLN A 402 -76.94 42.59 -28.91
C GLN A 402 -76.45 41.30 -29.58
N GLU A 403 -76.71 41.13 -30.88
CA GLU A 403 -76.20 40.03 -31.69
C GLU A 403 -74.66 40.01 -31.74
N ASN A 404 -74.01 41.16 -31.93
CA ASN A 404 -72.55 41.28 -31.94
C ASN A 404 -71.96 41.04 -30.54
N VAL A 405 -72.63 41.51 -29.48
CA VAL A 405 -72.22 41.19 -28.09
C VAL A 405 -72.22 39.68 -27.87
N ARG A 406 -73.28 39.00 -28.31
CA ARG A 406 -73.39 37.54 -28.21
C ARG A 406 -72.26 36.84 -28.98
N VAL A 407 -71.97 37.26 -30.21
CA VAL A 407 -70.85 36.71 -31.00
C VAL A 407 -69.51 36.90 -30.30
N PHE A 408 -69.25 38.07 -29.71
CA PHE A 408 -68.01 38.32 -28.97
C PHE A 408 -67.91 37.47 -27.69
N LEU A 409 -69.00 37.30 -26.94
CA LEU A 409 -69.04 36.42 -25.77
C LEU A 409 -68.83 34.95 -26.15
N GLU A 410 -69.47 34.47 -27.21
CA GLU A 410 -69.29 33.10 -27.72
C GLU A 410 -67.84 32.87 -28.16
N ARG A 411 -67.21 33.84 -28.84
CA ARG A 411 -65.79 33.78 -29.21
C ARG A 411 -64.86 33.79 -27.99
N SER A 412 -65.12 34.63 -26.99
CA SER A 412 -64.36 34.65 -25.73
C SER A 412 -64.47 33.32 -24.99
N TYR A 413 -65.68 32.76 -24.90
CA TYR A 413 -65.91 31.45 -24.28
C TYR A 413 -65.16 30.34 -25.01
N ALA A 414 -65.19 30.33 -26.35
CA ALA A 414 -64.42 29.38 -27.15
C ALA A 414 -62.90 29.48 -26.91
N GLN A 415 -62.35 30.69 -26.79
CA GLN A 415 -60.93 30.88 -26.44
C GLN A 415 -60.60 30.43 -25.01
N SER A 416 -61.52 30.62 -24.05
CA SER A 416 -61.36 30.12 -22.67
C SER A 416 -61.33 28.59 -22.61
N ASN A 417 -62.22 27.93 -23.34
CA ASN A 417 -62.22 26.48 -23.48
C ASN A 417 -60.92 25.99 -24.12
N ARG A 418 -60.45 26.66 -25.19
CA ARG A 418 -59.16 26.36 -25.81
C ARG A 418 -58.00 26.49 -24.82
N LEU A 419 -57.99 27.54 -23.99
CA LEU A 419 -56.97 27.74 -22.97
C LEU A 419 -56.97 26.59 -21.94
N THR A 420 -58.15 26.14 -21.56
CA THR A 420 -58.34 25.00 -20.64
C THR A 420 -57.75 23.71 -21.21
N PHE A 421 -58.02 23.41 -22.49
CA PHE A 421 -57.42 22.25 -23.17
C PHE A 421 -55.90 22.37 -23.27
N LEU A 422 -55.38 23.55 -23.63
CA LEU A 422 -53.94 23.78 -23.72
C LEU A 422 -53.23 23.58 -22.37
N LEU A 423 -53.82 24.08 -21.27
CA LEU A 423 -53.28 23.89 -19.92
C LEU A 423 -53.28 22.41 -19.50
N ARG A 424 -54.35 21.68 -19.84
CA ARG A 424 -54.42 20.23 -19.59
C ARG A 424 -53.35 19.48 -20.37
N ASP A 425 -53.20 19.77 -21.66
CA ASP A 425 -52.17 19.19 -22.54
C ASP A 425 -50.75 19.43 -21.99
N ILE A 426 -50.46 20.67 -21.58
CA ILE A 426 -49.17 21.03 -20.96
C ILE A 426 -48.96 20.25 -19.67
N SER A 427 -49.97 20.17 -18.79
CA SER A 427 -49.86 19.46 -17.52
C SER A 427 -49.58 17.96 -17.70
N VAL A 428 -50.19 17.34 -18.71
CA VAL A 428 -49.90 15.95 -19.08
C VAL A 428 -48.45 15.82 -19.54
N LEU A 429 -47.99 16.67 -20.46
CA LEU A 429 -46.61 16.64 -20.95
C LEU A 429 -45.57 16.88 -19.85
N THR A 430 -45.77 17.88 -18.98
CA THR A 430 -44.82 18.17 -17.89
C THR A 430 -44.74 17.03 -16.90
N ARG A 431 -45.88 16.40 -16.57
CA ARG A 431 -45.89 15.24 -15.66
C ARG A 431 -45.14 14.05 -16.26
N MET A 432 -45.25 13.84 -17.57
CA MET A 432 -44.53 12.78 -18.28
C MET A 432 -43.03 13.05 -18.40
N ASP A 433 -42.61 14.32 -18.55
CA ASP A 433 -41.21 14.70 -18.68
C ASP A 433 -40.46 14.74 -17.33
N GLU A 434 -41.10 15.22 -16.24
CA GLU A 434 -40.43 15.46 -14.95
C GLU A 434 -40.50 14.28 -13.97
N ALA A 435 -41.58 13.50 -14.01
CA ALA A 435 -41.79 12.41 -13.05
C ALA A 435 -42.60 11.24 -13.66
N PRO A 436 -42.06 10.57 -14.69
CA PRO A 436 -42.74 9.43 -15.32
C PRO A 436 -43.04 8.30 -14.33
N GLU A 437 -42.21 8.12 -13.30
CA GLU A 437 -42.41 7.10 -12.25
C GLU A 437 -43.65 7.34 -11.37
N LEU A 438 -44.14 8.58 -11.29
CA LEU A 438 -45.36 8.92 -10.53
C LEU A 438 -46.65 8.64 -11.31
N VAL A 439 -46.56 8.23 -12.57
CA VAL A 439 -47.74 7.88 -13.36
C VAL A 439 -48.13 6.44 -13.06
N GLU A 440 -49.23 6.28 -12.30
CA GLU A 440 -49.76 4.96 -11.94
C GLU A 440 -50.12 4.12 -13.17
N LYS A 441 -49.75 2.84 -13.11
CA LYS A 441 -50.10 1.81 -14.09
C LYS A 441 -51.07 0.82 -13.45
N GLU A 442 -52.14 0.51 -14.17
CA GLU A 442 -53.18 -0.44 -13.77
C GLU A 442 -53.51 -1.37 -14.94
N GLN A 443 -54.26 -2.45 -14.70
CA GLN A 443 -54.80 -3.25 -15.79
C GLN A 443 -55.94 -2.49 -16.48
N VAL A 444 -55.79 -2.26 -17.79
CA VAL A 444 -56.72 -1.46 -18.57
C VAL A 444 -57.29 -2.29 -19.72
N ASN A 445 -58.62 -2.32 -19.84
CA ASN A 445 -59.31 -2.83 -21.02
C ASN A 445 -59.42 -1.70 -22.06
N LEU A 446 -58.57 -1.76 -23.08
CA LEU A 446 -58.47 -0.73 -24.11
C LEU A 446 -59.68 -0.71 -25.04
N SER A 447 -60.30 -1.87 -25.30
CA SER A 447 -61.52 -1.96 -26.13
C SER A 447 -62.65 -1.12 -25.53
N LYS A 448 -62.81 -1.16 -24.20
CA LYS A 448 -63.80 -0.36 -23.47
C LYS A 448 -63.50 1.15 -23.49
N ILE A 449 -62.22 1.51 -23.41
CA ILE A 449 -61.80 2.92 -23.54
C ILE A 449 -62.19 3.47 -24.91
N VAL A 450 -61.88 2.74 -25.98
CA VAL A 450 -62.19 3.18 -27.34
C VAL A 450 -63.69 3.27 -27.56
N GLU A 451 -64.47 2.31 -27.07
CA GLU A 451 -65.94 2.37 -27.12
C GLU A 451 -66.51 3.61 -26.43
N ASN A 452 -66.02 3.93 -25.23
CA ASN A 452 -66.42 5.15 -24.52
C ASN A 452 -66.07 6.42 -25.30
N ILE A 453 -64.86 6.50 -25.88
CA ILE A 453 -64.44 7.65 -26.69
C ILE A 453 -65.37 7.82 -27.89
N LEU A 454 -65.72 6.74 -28.60
CA LEU A 454 -66.60 6.79 -29.76
C LEU A 454 -68.02 7.26 -29.39
N ASN A 455 -68.53 6.86 -28.22
CA ASN A 455 -69.81 7.35 -27.70
C ASN A 455 -69.76 8.84 -27.36
N GLU A 456 -68.66 9.32 -26.77
CA GLU A 456 -68.50 10.73 -26.41
C GLU A 456 -68.41 11.66 -27.62
N VAL A 457 -67.83 11.19 -28.73
CA VAL A 457 -67.65 12.00 -29.95
C VAL A 457 -68.72 11.73 -31.02
N ALA A 458 -69.73 10.91 -30.71
CA ALA A 458 -70.75 10.46 -31.67
C ALA A 458 -71.43 11.63 -32.42
N LEU A 459 -71.78 12.71 -31.71
CA LEU A 459 -72.40 13.90 -32.31
C LEU A 459 -71.49 14.54 -33.38
N GLY A 460 -70.19 14.69 -33.08
CA GLY A 460 -69.23 15.29 -34.02
C GLY A 460 -68.92 14.39 -35.22
N LEU A 461 -69.00 13.07 -35.04
CA LEU A 461 -68.93 12.11 -36.14
C LEU A 461 -70.15 12.23 -37.06
N GLU A 462 -71.35 12.34 -36.48
CA GLU A 462 -72.62 12.46 -37.22
C GLU A 462 -72.71 13.78 -38.00
N GLU A 463 -72.36 14.91 -37.37
CA GLU A 463 -72.34 16.24 -38.00
C GLU A 463 -71.44 16.32 -39.24
N LYS A 464 -70.40 15.50 -39.30
CA LYS A 464 -69.44 15.45 -40.41
C LYS A 464 -69.59 14.22 -41.32
N HIS A 465 -70.62 13.40 -41.09
CA HIS A 465 -70.86 12.16 -41.83
C HIS A 465 -69.65 11.21 -41.81
N ILE A 466 -69.00 11.09 -40.66
CA ILE A 466 -67.83 10.23 -40.46
C ILE A 466 -68.29 8.84 -40.01
N THR A 467 -67.95 7.81 -40.79
CA THR A 467 -68.22 6.41 -40.44
C THR A 467 -67.04 5.82 -39.69
N VAL A 468 -67.26 5.22 -38.52
CA VAL A 468 -66.20 4.54 -37.75
C VAL A 468 -66.31 3.03 -37.88
N VAL A 469 -65.21 2.37 -38.26
CA VAL A 469 -65.07 0.91 -38.29
C VAL A 469 -64.11 0.49 -37.17
N ASN A 470 -64.68 0.08 -36.03
CA ASN A 470 -63.91 -0.45 -34.91
C ASN A 470 -63.68 -1.96 -35.11
N LYS A 471 -62.43 -2.34 -35.41
CA LYS A 471 -61.97 -3.73 -35.59
C LYS A 471 -61.13 -4.21 -34.40
N LEU A 472 -61.23 -3.54 -33.24
CA LEU A 472 -60.56 -4.02 -32.04
C LEU A 472 -61.18 -5.35 -31.57
N PRO A 473 -60.37 -6.29 -31.08
CA PRO A 473 -60.87 -7.46 -30.35
C PRO A 473 -61.77 -7.07 -29.17
N SER A 474 -62.64 -7.98 -28.75
CA SER A 474 -63.60 -7.74 -27.66
C SER A 474 -62.94 -7.35 -26.34
N GLU A 475 -61.75 -7.89 -26.05
CA GLU A 475 -60.97 -7.53 -24.87
C GLU A 475 -59.48 -7.42 -25.21
N VAL A 476 -58.99 -6.19 -25.29
CA VAL A 476 -57.55 -5.89 -25.38
C VAL A 476 -57.10 -5.37 -24.02
N ILE A 477 -56.46 -6.23 -23.23
CA ILE A 477 -56.02 -5.92 -21.86
C ILE A 477 -54.51 -5.70 -21.84
N LEU A 478 -54.08 -4.59 -21.24
CA LEU A 478 -52.66 -4.27 -21.02
C LEU A 478 -52.48 -3.51 -19.70
N THR A 479 -51.28 -3.57 -19.14
CA THR A 479 -50.92 -2.80 -17.94
C THR A 479 -50.38 -1.43 -18.34
N GLY A 480 -51.03 -0.36 -17.90
CA GLY A 480 -50.71 1.01 -18.32
C GLY A 480 -51.51 2.08 -17.60
N SER A 481 -51.28 3.34 -17.97
CA SER A 481 -52.07 4.45 -17.43
C SER A 481 -53.34 4.62 -18.26
N SER A 482 -54.50 4.33 -17.66
CA SER A 482 -55.81 4.49 -18.31
C SER A 482 -56.00 5.88 -18.92
N SER A 483 -55.58 6.92 -18.19
CA SER A 483 -55.66 8.32 -18.66
C SER A 483 -54.83 8.61 -19.91
N LEU A 484 -53.61 8.05 -20.01
CA LEU A 484 -52.72 8.24 -21.16
C LEU A 484 -53.16 7.41 -22.36
N LEU A 485 -53.64 6.18 -22.12
CA LEU A 485 -54.21 5.32 -23.15
C LEU A 485 -55.46 5.96 -23.77
N TYR A 486 -56.36 6.47 -22.92
CA TYR A 486 -57.49 7.29 -23.37
C TYR A 486 -57.02 8.46 -24.22
N SER A 487 -55.98 9.18 -23.78
CA SER A 487 -55.42 10.33 -24.50
C SER A 487 -54.92 9.97 -25.91
N ILE A 488 -54.32 8.78 -26.12
CA ILE A 488 -53.87 8.33 -27.45
C ILE A 488 -55.05 8.32 -28.43
N PHE A 489 -56.08 7.53 -28.13
CA PHE A 489 -57.20 7.34 -29.04
C PHE A 489 -58.06 8.59 -29.15
N ARG A 490 -58.22 9.35 -28.06
CA ARG A 490 -58.97 10.60 -28.07
C ARG A 490 -58.31 11.63 -28.99
N ASN A 491 -57.00 11.86 -28.86
CA ASN A 491 -56.29 12.82 -29.71
C ASN A 491 -56.29 12.42 -31.20
N LEU A 492 -56.12 11.12 -31.50
CA LEU A 492 -56.18 10.65 -32.89
C LEU A 492 -57.58 10.83 -33.48
N THR A 493 -58.64 10.55 -32.71
CA THR A 493 -60.03 10.73 -33.12
C THR A 493 -60.40 12.20 -33.30
N ASP A 494 -60.03 13.06 -32.35
CA ASP A 494 -60.26 14.51 -32.45
C ASP A 494 -59.52 15.11 -33.66
N ASN A 495 -58.30 14.64 -33.96
CA ASN A 495 -57.56 15.06 -35.15
C ASN A 495 -58.26 14.63 -36.45
N ALA A 496 -58.76 13.40 -36.53
CA ALA A 496 -59.50 12.94 -37.70
C ALA A 496 -60.78 13.78 -37.91
N ILE A 497 -61.57 13.98 -36.85
CA ILE A 497 -62.77 14.83 -36.91
C ILE A 497 -62.41 16.25 -37.33
N ALA A 498 -61.35 16.84 -36.78
CA ALA A 498 -60.99 18.23 -37.07
C ALA A 498 -60.43 18.45 -38.49
N TYR A 499 -59.63 17.52 -39.01
CA TYR A 499 -58.76 17.78 -40.15
C TYR A 499 -58.96 16.87 -41.36
N ALA A 500 -59.45 15.65 -41.19
CA ALA A 500 -59.50 14.68 -42.29
C ALA A 500 -60.57 15.03 -43.34
N GLY A 501 -61.65 15.73 -42.95
CA GLY A 501 -62.69 16.20 -43.85
C GLY A 501 -64.09 15.77 -43.41
N ASN A 502 -65.05 15.83 -44.34
CA ASN A 502 -66.39 15.29 -44.18
C ASN A 502 -66.54 14.04 -45.07
N ASP A 503 -67.52 13.20 -44.79
CA ASP A 503 -67.85 12.01 -45.60
C ASP A 503 -66.69 10.99 -45.69
N ILE A 504 -65.96 10.85 -44.57
CA ILE A 504 -64.79 9.96 -44.46
C ILE A 504 -65.09 8.76 -43.57
N GLN A 505 -64.23 7.75 -43.70
CA GLN A 505 -64.18 6.60 -42.82
C GLN A 505 -62.94 6.63 -41.92
N ILE A 506 -63.13 6.39 -40.62
CA ILE A 506 -62.08 6.11 -39.64
C ILE A 506 -62.05 4.60 -39.39
N THR A 507 -60.88 3.98 -39.42
CA THR A 507 -60.69 2.56 -39.05
C THR A 507 -59.72 2.45 -37.87
N ILE A 508 -60.17 1.81 -36.80
CA ILE A 508 -59.35 1.49 -35.62
C ILE A 508 -59.17 -0.02 -35.60
N ASN A 509 -57.93 -0.51 -35.65
CA ASN A 509 -57.65 -1.93 -35.78
C ASN A 509 -56.48 -2.35 -34.89
N CYS A 510 -56.61 -3.49 -34.21
CA CYS A 510 -55.48 -4.22 -33.66
C CYS A 510 -55.16 -5.36 -34.62
N PHE A 511 -54.25 -5.11 -35.55
CA PHE A 511 -54.05 -6.01 -36.71
C PHE A 511 -53.09 -7.15 -36.43
N ARG A 512 -52.32 -7.08 -35.35
CA ARG A 512 -51.35 -8.09 -34.95
C ARG A 512 -51.15 -8.05 -33.44
N GLU A 513 -50.82 -9.21 -32.91
CA GLU A 513 -50.51 -9.43 -31.52
C GLU A 513 -49.34 -10.44 -31.44
N ASP A 514 -48.34 -10.18 -30.59
CA ASP A 514 -47.28 -11.14 -30.26
C ASP A 514 -47.14 -11.30 -28.74
N GLU A 515 -46.13 -12.04 -28.26
CA GLU A 515 -45.95 -12.28 -26.82
C GLU A 515 -45.78 -10.99 -25.99
N LYS A 516 -45.22 -9.93 -26.57
CA LYS A 516 -44.82 -8.71 -25.85
C LYS A 516 -45.64 -7.48 -26.22
N PHE A 517 -46.30 -7.44 -27.38
CA PHE A 517 -46.91 -6.23 -27.92
C PHE A 517 -48.26 -6.50 -28.60
N TYR A 518 -49.14 -5.49 -28.50
CA TYR A 518 -50.25 -5.30 -29.42
C TYR A 518 -49.85 -4.28 -30.49
N TYR A 519 -50.25 -4.52 -31.73
CA TYR A 519 -50.00 -3.66 -32.88
C TYR A 519 -51.30 -3.02 -33.35
N PHE A 520 -51.33 -1.69 -33.32
CA PHE A 520 -52.50 -0.89 -33.66
C PHE A 520 -52.28 -0.10 -34.95
N SER A 521 -53.37 0.04 -35.70
CA SER A 521 -53.51 0.99 -36.79
C SER A 521 -54.73 1.85 -36.52
N PHE A 522 -54.55 3.17 -36.56
CA PHE A 522 -55.60 4.15 -36.61
C PHE A 522 -55.49 4.89 -37.94
N SER A 523 -56.50 4.78 -38.80
CA SER A 523 -56.46 5.37 -40.14
C SER A 523 -57.73 6.13 -40.47
N ASP A 524 -57.59 7.18 -41.27
CA ASP A 524 -58.69 7.90 -41.91
C ASP A 524 -58.54 7.89 -43.45
N THR A 525 -59.61 8.24 -44.15
CA THR A 525 -59.66 8.33 -45.63
C THR A 525 -59.74 9.77 -46.12
N GLY A 526 -59.25 10.71 -45.31
CA GLY A 526 -59.36 12.14 -45.56
C GLY A 526 -58.29 12.72 -46.48
N VAL A 527 -58.01 14.01 -46.29
CA VAL A 527 -57.06 14.76 -47.14
C VAL A 527 -55.59 14.36 -46.94
N GLY A 528 -55.26 13.64 -45.87
CA GLY A 528 -53.88 13.25 -45.55
C GLY A 528 -52.96 14.44 -45.23
N VAL A 529 -51.64 14.22 -45.29
CA VAL A 529 -50.62 15.23 -44.97
C VAL A 529 -49.49 15.19 -46.02
N PRO A 530 -48.97 16.31 -46.52
CA PRO A 530 -47.78 16.33 -47.38
C PRO A 530 -46.59 15.57 -46.78
N GLU A 531 -45.84 14.82 -47.61
CA GLU A 531 -44.76 13.93 -47.13
C GLU A 531 -43.69 14.65 -46.29
N GLU A 532 -43.35 15.89 -46.64
CA GLU A 532 -42.38 16.72 -45.92
C GLU A 532 -42.74 17.00 -44.46
N HIS A 533 -44.01 16.82 -44.09
CA HIS A 533 -44.49 17.09 -42.73
C HIS A 533 -44.61 15.83 -41.88
N LEU A 534 -44.63 14.62 -42.47
CA LEU A 534 -44.89 13.36 -41.76
C LEU A 534 -43.93 13.13 -40.58
N ASN A 535 -42.62 13.35 -40.80
CA ASN A 535 -41.59 13.17 -39.77
C ASN A 535 -41.70 14.18 -38.61
N ARG A 536 -42.42 15.27 -38.83
CA ARG A 536 -42.53 16.41 -37.91
C ARG A 536 -43.87 16.45 -37.17
N LEU A 537 -44.83 15.61 -37.55
CA LEU A 537 -46.18 15.59 -36.96
C LEU A 537 -46.19 15.41 -35.44
N PHE A 538 -45.19 14.73 -34.89
CA PHE A 538 -45.05 14.49 -33.46
C PHE A 538 -44.19 15.54 -32.72
N GLU A 539 -43.68 16.56 -33.42
CA GLU A 539 -43.00 17.70 -32.78
C GLU A 539 -44.00 18.54 -31.98
N ARG A 540 -43.59 19.02 -30.81
CA ARG A 540 -44.44 19.87 -29.95
C ARG A 540 -44.74 21.20 -30.67
N PHE A 541 -46.00 21.62 -30.64
CA PHE A 541 -46.51 22.85 -31.27
C PHE A 541 -46.41 22.88 -32.80
N TYR A 542 -46.03 21.78 -33.45
CA TYR A 542 -45.96 21.71 -34.89
C TYR A 542 -47.35 21.60 -35.52
N ARG A 543 -47.54 22.30 -36.64
CA ARG A 543 -48.80 22.33 -37.41
C ARG A 543 -48.49 22.52 -38.88
N VAL A 544 -49.17 21.75 -39.74
CA VAL A 544 -49.06 21.83 -41.21
C VAL A 544 -49.53 23.19 -41.73
N ASP A 545 -50.71 23.65 -41.29
CA ASP A 545 -51.25 24.96 -41.66
C ASP A 545 -51.58 25.79 -40.42
N LYS A 546 -50.80 26.85 -40.17
CA LYS A 546 -50.93 27.72 -39.00
C LYS A 546 -52.22 28.55 -39.00
N GLY A 547 -52.79 28.85 -40.17
CA GLY A 547 -53.96 29.73 -40.30
C GLY A 547 -55.28 29.01 -40.04
N ARG A 548 -55.51 27.89 -40.74
CA ARG A 548 -56.73 27.08 -40.62
C ARG A 548 -56.82 26.37 -39.27
N SER A 549 -55.71 25.81 -38.78
CA SER A 549 -55.67 25.06 -37.52
C SER A 549 -55.91 25.94 -36.29
N ARG A 550 -55.58 27.24 -36.36
CA ARG A 550 -55.80 28.18 -35.26
C ARG A 550 -57.27 28.58 -35.11
N LYS A 551 -58.06 28.56 -36.19
CA LYS A 551 -59.52 28.77 -36.16
C LYS A 551 -60.28 27.56 -35.60
N LEU A 552 -59.79 26.35 -35.88
CA LEU A 552 -60.35 25.08 -35.40
C LEU A 552 -59.89 24.70 -33.97
N GLY A 553 -59.09 25.53 -33.30
CA GLY A 553 -58.75 25.37 -31.89
C GLY A 553 -57.61 24.38 -31.56
N GLY A 554 -56.94 23.80 -32.55
CA GLY A 554 -55.85 22.83 -32.30
C GLY A 554 -54.71 23.45 -31.49
N THR A 555 -54.18 22.70 -30.52
CA THR A 555 -53.05 23.11 -29.65
C THR A 555 -51.69 22.82 -30.28
N GLY A 556 -51.62 21.86 -31.21
CA GLY A 556 -50.36 21.33 -31.74
C GLY A 556 -49.58 20.48 -30.73
N LEU A 557 -50.20 20.14 -29.58
CA LEU A 557 -49.61 19.26 -28.57
C LEU A 557 -50.19 17.85 -28.63
N GLY A 558 -51.38 17.66 -29.19
CA GLY A 558 -52.08 16.37 -29.20
C GLY A 558 -51.23 15.20 -29.72
N LEU A 559 -50.62 15.32 -30.91
CA LEU A 559 -49.79 14.24 -31.46
C LEU A 559 -48.47 14.03 -30.68
N ALA A 560 -47.92 15.08 -30.07
CA ALA A 560 -46.77 14.93 -29.18
C ALA A 560 -47.15 14.17 -27.89
N ILE A 561 -48.36 14.41 -27.35
CA ILE A 561 -48.92 13.62 -26.25
C ILE A 561 -49.12 12.16 -26.66
N VAL A 562 -49.67 11.91 -27.86
CA VAL A 562 -49.81 10.55 -28.40
C VAL A 562 -48.45 9.84 -28.44
N LYS A 563 -47.42 10.48 -29.01
CA LYS A 563 -46.08 9.89 -29.09
C LYS A 563 -45.50 9.59 -27.71
N ASN A 564 -45.56 10.55 -26.80
CA ASN A 564 -45.07 10.35 -25.43
C ASN A 564 -45.85 9.25 -24.70
N ALA A 565 -47.18 9.19 -24.86
CA ALA A 565 -48.01 8.16 -24.25
C ALA A 565 -47.67 6.77 -24.79
N VAL A 566 -47.44 6.62 -26.09
CA VAL A 566 -46.98 5.36 -26.69
C VAL A 566 -45.60 4.96 -26.16
N LEU A 567 -44.65 5.89 -26.12
CA LEU A 567 -43.29 5.64 -25.60
C LEU A 567 -43.30 5.26 -24.11
N PHE A 568 -44.14 5.91 -23.31
CA PHE A 568 -44.33 5.59 -21.88
C PHE A 568 -44.79 4.14 -21.67
N HIS A 569 -45.59 3.61 -22.59
CA HIS A 569 -46.04 2.21 -22.60
C HIS A 569 -45.06 1.27 -23.34
N GLY A 570 -43.80 1.68 -23.53
CA GLY A 570 -42.75 0.88 -24.16
C GLY A 570 -42.92 0.65 -25.66
N GLY A 571 -43.85 1.37 -26.30
CA GLY A 571 -44.20 1.23 -27.69
C GLY A 571 -43.44 2.15 -28.63
N THR A 572 -43.76 2.08 -29.92
CA THR A 572 -43.30 3.02 -30.96
C THR A 572 -44.48 3.48 -31.80
N ILE A 573 -44.40 4.67 -32.41
CA ILE A 573 -45.43 5.20 -33.31
C ILE A 573 -44.79 5.88 -34.52
N PHE A 574 -45.41 5.71 -35.68
CA PHE A 574 -45.12 6.50 -36.88
C PHE A 574 -46.41 6.79 -37.67
N ALA A 575 -46.34 7.75 -38.59
CA ALA A 575 -47.45 8.11 -39.47
C ALA A 575 -47.02 7.91 -40.93
N LYS A 576 -47.97 7.51 -41.78
CA LYS A 576 -47.77 7.41 -43.24
C LYS A 576 -49.07 7.75 -43.97
N ASN A 577 -48.96 8.24 -45.19
CA ASN A 577 -50.14 8.45 -46.04
C ASN A 577 -50.67 7.12 -46.57
N MET A 578 -51.99 7.06 -46.73
CA MET A 578 -52.67 5.91 -47.32
C MET A 578 -52.65 6.00 -48.86
N PRO A 579 -52.54 4.87 -49.59
CA PRO A 579 -52.50 4.87 -51.05
C PRO A 579 -53.72 5.49 -51.75
N LYS A 580 -54.87 5.53 -51.06
CA LYS A 580 -56.14 6.06 -51.56
C LYS A 580 -56.49 7.45 -50.99
N GLY A 581 -55.52 8.13 -50.35
CA GLY A 581 -55.76 9.34 -49.55
C GLY A 581 -56.05 9.02 -48.09
N GLY A 582 -55.76 9.99 -47.22
CA GLY A 582 -55.87 9.88 -45.77
C GLY A 582 -54.56 9.57 -45.07
N LEU A 583 -54.61 9.47 -43.75
CA LEU A 583 -53.45 9.29 -42.88
C LEU A 583 -53.60 8.02 -42.04
N GLU A 584 -52.53 7.25 -41.90
CA GLU A 584 -52.47 6.06 -41.04
C GLU A 584 -51.39 6.24 -39.97
N PHE A 585 -51.79 6.14 -38.71
CA PHE A 585 -50.92 6.04 -37.55
C PHE A 585 -50.77 4.58 -37.15
N VAL A 586 -49.53 4.09 -37.17
CA VAL A 586 -49.21 2.72 -36.75
C VAL A 586 -48.41 2.79 -35.48
N PHE A 587 -48.86 2.09 -34.44
CA PHE A 587 -48.17 2.08 -33.16
C PHE A 587 -48.26 0.75 -32.42
N THR A 588 -47.36 0.55 -31.48
CA THR A 588 -47.33 -0.63 -30.60
C THR A 588 -47.57 -0.23 -29.16
N LEU A 589 -48.16 -1.12 -28.36
CA LEU A 589 -48.24 -0.97 -26.90
C LEU A 589 -47.78 -2.28 -26.26
N LYS A 590 -46.94 -2.18 -25.23
CA LYS A 590 -46.41 -3.35 -24.54
C LYS A 590 -47.50 -4.02 -23.71
N LYS A 591 -47.55 -5.35 -23.78
CA LYS A 591 -48.26 -6.24 -22.88
C LYS A 591 -47.37 -6.48 -21.67
N ASP A 592 -47.56 -5.75 -20.59
CA ASP A 592 -46.90 -6.13 -19.34
C ASP A 592 -47.66 -7.34 -18.77
N ILE A 593 -47.07 -8.53 -18.95
CA ILE A 593 -47.42 -9.80 -18.30
C ILE A 593 -47.00 -9.74 -16.84
#